data_AF-A0A2G3E1D7-F1
#
_entry.id   AF-A0A2G3E1D7-F1
#
_cell.length_a   1.000
_cell.length_b   1.000
_cell.length_c   1.000
_cell.angle_alpha   90.00
_cell.angle_beta   90.00
_cell.angle_gamma   90.00
#
_symmetry.space_group_name_H-M   'P 1'
#
loop_
_entity.id
_entity.type
_entity.pdbx_description
1 polymer ?
#
loop_
_entity_poly.entity_id
_entity_poly.type
_entity_poly.pdbx_seq_one_letter_code
_entity_poly.pdbx_strand_id
1 'polypeptide(L)'
;MIYRKPVTKSTAKRIHGIIGLYNYWRKFMAISHPLEPLYNQESKILILGSFPSVKSREMGFYYAHPQNRFWKVLSSVLDVPCPATVEQKKAMLLEHHIALWDVIASCEIEGSSDSSIHDVIPNNLNRILSSGSIRMIYCNGNTAYRLYQKYLQQKYSSYPVTKLPSTSPANAACQLPMLCTAWARIMHILKRDNWELPYYSLNCFAQDFYDCKLYRLSLSGGFTCPNRDGKIDTRGCIFCDGGGAGDFGGGSRAIPAQLDLQKQLIAAKLPKNKCVKYIAYFQSFTGTYAPADRLRKIYSEAVADPQVAVLSIATRPDCLGPEVLEVLAEMNRTIPVWIELGLQTANERTAEYIRRGYPNKEYAQAVRNLQAIGIREIITHIILGLPNETRKDMLYSIQYACDCGTTGLKLQLLHVLEQTDLAADYEAGAFEVLALEEYLEIVEDCIRVIPPDIVIHRLTGDGNKKHLIAPLWSADKKRVINEMSRRLKNGYHTKK
;
A
#
# COMPACT_ATOMS: atom_id res chain seq x y z
N MET A 1 -32.04 70.03 31.94
CA MET A 1 -32.39 69.76 30.54
C MET A 1 -31.33 68.87 29.92
N ILE A 2 -31.58 67.57 29.73
CA ILE A 2 -30.76 66.72 28.85
C ILE A 2 -31.72 66.02 27.89
N TYR A 3 -31.81 66.57 26.68
CA TYR A 3 -32.57 66.01 25.57
C TYR A 3 -31.90 64.73 25.07
N ARG A 4 -32.49 63.55 25.32
CA ARG A 4 -32.18 62.34 24.53
C ARG A 4 -33.02 62.38 23.26
N LYS A 5 -32.40 62.73 22.13
CA LYS A 5 -33.04 62.60 20.80
C LYS A 5 -33.36 61.13 20.52
N PRO A 6 -34.54 60.79 19.95
CA PRO A 6 -34.84 59.44 19.54
C PRO A 6 -34.03 59.07 18.29
N VAL A 7 -33.40 57.90 18.32
CA VAL A 7 -32.72 57.33 17.15
C VAL A 7 -33.78 57.01 16.09
N THR A 8 -33.72 57.69 14.95
CA THR A 8 -34.68 57.49 13.86
C THR A 8 -34.55 56.09 13.25
N LYS A 9 -35.65 55.53 12.71
CA LYS A 9 -35.67 54.23 12.01
C LYS A 9 -34.61 54.11 10.90
N SER A 10 -34.16 55.22 10.30
CA SER A 10 -33.09 55.24 9.29
C SER A 10 -31.71 54.92 9.87
N THR A 11 -31.42 55.39 11.09
CA THR A 11 -30.16 55.18 11.80
C THR A 11 -30.06 53.73 12.29
N ALA A 12 -31.17 53.14 12.74
CA ALA A 12 -31.23 51.71 13.11
C ALA A 12 -31.01 50.77 11.92
N LYS A 13 -31.51 51.11 10.73
CA LYS A 13 -31.29 50.36 9.46
C LYS A 13 -29.83 50.46 8.99
N ARG A 14 -29.20 51.62 9.15
CA ARG A 14 -27.77 51.83 8.88
C ARG A 14 -26.87 51.04 9.84
N ILE A 15 -27.21 50.99 11.12
CA ILE A 15 -26.47 50.20 12.12
C ILE A 15 -26.64 48.70 11.87
N HIS A 16 -27.84 48.22 11.51
CA HIS A 16 -28.05 46.83 11.09
C HIS A 16 -27.31 46.48 9.79
N GLY A 17 -27.23 47.39 8.82
CA GLY A 17 -26.44 47.22 7.60
C GLY A 17 -24.94 47.20 7.85
N ILE A 18 -24.44 48.02 8.77
CA ILE A 18 -23.02 48.04 9.20
C ILE A 18 -22.69 46.79 10.01
N ILE A 19 -23.57 46.33 10.90
CA ILE A 19 -23.39 45.06 11.64
C ILE A 19 -23.48 43.86 10.68
N GLY A 20 -24.36 43.92 9.68
CA GLY A 20 -24.47 42.91 8.62
C GLY A 20 -23.22 42.85 7.75
N LEU A 21 -22.67 44.00 7.33
CA LEU A 21 -21.37 44.07 6.67
C LEU A 21 -20.23 43.65 7.59
N TYR A 22 -20.22 44.08 8.85
CA TYR A 22 -19.18 43.70 9.81
C TYR A 22 -19.17 42.20 10.10
N ASN A 23 -20.34 41.57 10.20
CA ASN A 23 -20.49 40.12 10.33
C ASN A 23 -20.18 39.37 9.02
N TYR A 24 -20.43 39.99 7.86
CA TYR A 24 -20.03 39.47 6.55
C TYR A 24 -18.51 39.53 6.37
N TRP A 25 -17.85 40.63 6.73
CA TRP A 25 -16.40 40.79 6.70
C TRP A 25 -15.68 39.95 7.78
N ARG A 26 -16.29 39.77 8.97
CA ARG A 26 -15.83 38.79 9.98
C ARG A 26 -15.88 37.34 9.48
N LYS A 27 -16.71 37.06 8.47
CA LYS A 27 -16.82 35.72 7.87
C LYS A 27 -15.61 35.35 7.00
N PHE A 28 -14.82 36.34 6.57
CA PHE A 28 -13.72 36.21 5.60
C PHE A 28 -12.41 36.83 6.11
N MET A 29 -12.16 36.84 7.43
CA MET A 29 -10.83 37.22 7.91
C MET A 29 -9.90 36.02 7.80
N ALA A 30 -8.77 36.20 7.10
CA ALA A 30 -7.71 35.21 7.04
C ALA A 30 -7.30 34.77 8.45
N ILE A 31 -7.46 33.47 8.72
CA ILE A 31 -7.12 32.85 10.01
C ILE A 31 -5.71 32.28 9.89
N SER A 32 -4.83 32.68 10.80
CA SER A 32 -3.48 32.09 10.94
C SER A 32 -3.52 30.82 11.77
N HIS A 33 -2.62 29.89 11.46
CA HIS A 33 -2.50 28.62 12.15
C HIS A 33 -2.12 28.82 13.63
N PRO A 34 -2.95 28.40 14.60
CA PRO A 34 -2.73 28.72 16.01
C PRO A 34 -1.87 27.69 16.75
N LEU A 35 -1.47 26.59 16.11
CA LEU A 35 -0.74 25.48 16.72
C LEU A 35 0.70 25.41 16.25
N GLU A 36 1.60 24.90 17.10
CA GLU A 36 3.02 24.64 16.81
C GLU A 36 3.27 23.20 16.36
N PRO A 37 4.36 22.93 15.60
CA PRO A 37 4.61 21.60 15.06
C PRO A 37 5.06 20.70 16.18
N LEU A 38 4.54 19.49 16.19
CA LEU A 38 5.01 18.48 17.12
C LEU A 38 5.99 17.56 16.38
N TYR A 39 7.26 17.60 16.78
CA TYR A 39 8.32 16.77 16.23
C TYR A 39 9.54 16.78 17.16
N ASN A 40 10.45 15.85 16.94
CA ASN A 40 11.80 15.83 17.50
C ASN A 40 12.80 15.37 16.44
N GLN A 41 14.09 15.32 16.78
CA GLN A 41 15.15 14.89 15.85
C GLN A 41 15.02 13.42 15.42
N GLU A 42 14.28 12.61 16.18
CA GLU A 42 14.10 11.18 15.91
C GLU A 42 12.86 10.88 15.08
N SER A 43 12.05 11.88 14.73
CA SER A 43 10.81 11.68 13.98
C SER A 43 11.10 11.09 12.59
N LYS A 44 10.56 9.90 12.32
CA LYS A 44 10.74 9.14 11.06
C LYS A 44 9.64 9.45 10.04
N ILE A 45 8.43 9.78 10.47
CA ILE A 45 7.31 10.13 9.59
C ILE A 45 6.73 11.50 9.93
N LEU A 46 6.16 12.18 8.94
CA LEU A 46 5.38 13.41 9.12
C LEU A 46 3.93 13.16 8.69
N ILE A 47 2.98 13.31 9.60
CA ILE A 47 1.56 13.33 9.28
C ILE A 47 1.12 14.78 9.06
N LEU A 48 0.44 15.02 7.94
CA LEU A 48 -0.13 16.31 7.57
C LEU A 48 -1.66 16.25 7.53
N GLY A 49 -2.34 17.10 8.31
CA GLY A 49 -3.73 17.45 8.07
C GLY A 49 -3.86 18.65 7.12
N SER A 50 -5.10 19.08 6.86
CA SER A 50 -5.38 20.27 6.04
C SER A 50 -5.16 21.56 6.84
N PHE A 51 -6.01 21.78 7.84
CA PHE A 51 -6.00 22.90 8.78
C PHE A 51 -6.75 22.49 10.06
N PRO A 52 -6.41 23.02 11.25
CA PRO A 52 -7.03 22.56 12.49
C PRO A 52 -8.49 22.97 12.55
N SER A 53 -9.35 22.05 13.00
CA SER A 53 -10.78 22.32 13.22
C SER A 53 -11.01 23.39 14.30
N VAL A 54 -12.19 24.01 14.33
CA VAL A 54 -12.61 24.98 15.37
C VAL A 54 -12.26 24.46 16.78
N LYS A 55 -12.62 23.21 17.07
CA LYS A 55 -12.32 22.59 18.38
C LYS A 55 -10.82 22.46 18.65
N SER A 56 -10.03 22.14 17.62
CA SER A 56 -8.56 22.03 17.76
C SER A 56 -7.93 23.39 18.03
N ARG A 57 -8.47 24.46 17.43
CA ARG A 57 -8.05 25.84 17.69
C ARG A 57 -8.41 26.30 19.11
N GLU A 58 -9.62 26.00 19.58
CA GLU A 58 -10.07 26.29 20.95
C GLU A 58 -9.24 25.56 22.01
N MET A 59 -8.92 24.29 21.78
CA MET A 59 -8.22 23.43 22.74
C MET A 59 -6.69 23.56 22.65
N GLY A 60 -6.17 24.30 21.67
CA GLY A 60 -4.73 24.47 21.48
C GLY A 60 -3.99 23.19 21.09
N PHE A 61 -4.66 22.20 20.48
CA PHE A 61 -4.01 20.97 20.03
C PHE A 61 -4.76 20.23 18.91
N TYR A 62 -4.02 19.42 18.14
CA TYR A 62 -4.53 18.73 16.94
C TYR A 62 -5.62 17.71 17.23
N TYR A 63 -6.56 17.60 16.28
CA TYR A 63 -7.64 16.61 16.26
C TYR A 63 -8.44 16.55 17.58
N ALA A 64 -8.76 17.69 18.17
CA ALA A 64 -9.42 17.76 19.48
C ALA A 64 -10.93 17.44 19.46
N HIS A 65 -11.54 17.33 18.27
CA HIS A 65 -12.96 17.01 18.17
C HIS A 65 -13.24 15.57 18.62
N PRO A 66 -14.16 15.31 19.57
CA PRO A 66 -14.36 13.96 20.16
C PRO A 66 -14.75 12.87 19.14
N GLN A 67 -15.44 13.25 18.07
CA GLN A 67 -15.81 12.31 16.99
C GLN A 67 -14.68 12.09 15.97
N ASN A 68 -13.58 12.83 16.02
CA ASN A 68 -12.43 12.57 15.17
C ASN A 68 -11.75 11.27 15.63
N ARG A 69 -11.46 10.39 14.68
CA ARG A 69 -10.96 9.04 14.96
C ARG A 69 -9.43 8.97 14.96
N PHE A 70 -8.73 10.08 14.74
CA PHE A 70 -7.26 10.12 14.60
C PHE A 70 -6.53 9.39 15.72
N TRP A 71 -6.81 9.76 16.97
CA TRP A 71 -6.15 9.18 18.14
C TRP A 71 -6.49 7.69 18.32
N LYS A 72 -7.73 7.29 18.03
CA LYS A 72 -8.18 5.89 18.09
C LYS A 72 -7.50 5.02 17.02
N VAL A 73 -7.34 5.58 15.81
CA VAL A 73 -6.65 4.91 14.70
C VAL A 73 -5.18 4.73 15.03
N LEU A 74 -4.48 5.80 15.43
CA LEU A 74 -3.06 5.71 15.74
C LEU A 74 -2.79 4.79 16.93
N SER A 75 -3.55 4.89 18.02
CA SER A 75 -3.35 4.01 19.18
C SER A 75 -3.58 2.53 18.81
N SER A 76 -4.57 2.24 17.97
CA SER A 76 -4.82 0.88 17.46
C SER A 76 -3.74 0.37 16.50
N VAL A 77 -3.15 1.25 15.68
CA VAL A 77 -2.07 0.87 14.74
C VAL A 77 -0.75 0.64 15.46
N LEU A 78 -0.47 1.47 16.48
CA LEU A 78 0.74 1.40 17.31
C LEU A 78 0.66 0.33 18.41
N ASP A 79 -0.54 -0.23 18.63
CA ASP A 79 -0.85 -1.19 19.69
C ASP A 79 -0.59 -0.64 21.10
N VAL A 80 -1.11 0.57 21.35
CA VAL A 80 -0.98 1.28 22.64
C VAL A 80 -2.34 1.82 23.11
N PRO A 81 -2.52 2.11 24.41
CA PRO A 81 -3.73 2.73 24.92
C PRO A 81 -4.04 4.08 24.24
N CYS A 82 -5.31 4.37 23.99
CA CYS A 82 -5.72 5.65 23.41
C CYS A 82 -5.41 6.81 24.39
N PRO A 83 -4.65 7.83 23.98
CA PRO A 83 -4.24 8.90 24.87
C PRO A 83 -5.41 9.83 25.21
N ALA A 84 -5.54 10.20 26.49
CA ALA A 84 -6.61 11.06 26.98
C ALA A 84 -6.20 12.54 27.02
N THR A 85 -5.01 12.84 27.53
CA THR A 85 -4.51 14.22 27.70
C THR A 85 -3.64 14.68 26.52
N VAL A 86 -3.37 15.99 26.43
CA VAL A 86 -2.48 16.56 25.41
C VAL A 86 -1.05 16.06 25.60
N GLU A 87 -0.61 15.93 26.84
CA GLU A 87 0.72 15.44 27.21
C GLU A 87 0.90 13.98 26.78
N GLN A 88 -0.09 13.13 27.04
CA GLN A 88 -0.10 11.74 26.57
C GLN A 88 -0.10 11.64 25.05
N LYS A 89 -0.86 12.51 24.36
CA LYS A 89 -0.86 12.57 22.89
C LYS A 89 0.50 12.97 22.34
N LYS A 90 1.17 13.95 22.96
CA LYS A 90 2.52 14.38 22.59
C LYS A 90 3.53 13.27 22.80
N ALA A 91 3.52 12.64 23.98
CA ALA A 91 4.41 11.54 24.34
C ALA A 91 4.26 10.38 23.34
N MET A 92 3.02 9.93 23.10
CA MET A 92 2.75 8.85 22.13
C MET A 92 3.31 9.16 20.74
N LEU A 93 3.13 10.38 20.22
CA LEU A 93 3.66 10.71 18.90
C LEU A 93 5.21 10.72 18.88
N LEU A 94 5.85 11.32 19.88
CA LEU A 94 7.30 11.45 19.92
C LEU A 94 8.02 10.12 20.20
N GLU A 95 7.49 9.29 21.11
CA GLU A 95 8.01 7.95 21.44
C GLU A 95 7.93 7.00 20.23
N HIS A 96 6.95 7.20 19.36
CA HIS A 96 6.78 6.41 18.14
C HIS A 96 7.34 7.11 16.89
N HIS A 97 8.17 8.14 17.05
CA HIS A 97 8.86 8.83 15.95
C HIS A 97 7.91 9.45 14.91
N ILE A 98 6.78 10.01 15.36
CA ILE A 98 5.76 10.62 14.53
C ILE A 98 5.76 12.14 14.71
N ALA A 99 6.07 12.86 13.64
CA ALA A 99 5.82 14.30 13.56
C ALA A 99 4.39 14.58 13.11
N LEU A 100 3.81 15.69 13.60
CA LEU A 100 2.46 16.11 13.27
C LEU A 100 2.41 17.62 12.95
N TRP A 101 1.77 17.94 11.83
CA TRP A 101 1.60 19.30 11.33
C TRP A 101 0.39 19.40 10.39
N ASP A 102 0.18 20.59 9.81
CA ASP A 102 -0.86 20.84 8.81
C ASP A 102 -0.27 21.54 7.58
N VAL A 103 -0.91 21.35 6.43
CA VAL A 103 -0.48 21.94 5.16
C VAL A 103 -0.61 23.46 5.14
N ILE A 104 -1.64 24.02 5.78
CA ILE A 104 -2.00 25.44 5.68
C ILE A 104 -1.42 26.25 6.85
N ALA A 105 -0.68 27.32 6.55
CA ALA A 105 -0.24 28.33 7.52
C ALA A 105 -1.32 29.37 7.79
N SER A 106 -2.03 29.82 6.75
CA SER A 106 -3.19 30.68 6.90
C SER A 106 -4.14 30.51 5.71
N CYS A 107 -5.43 30.72 5.96
CA CYS A 107 -6.46 30.68 4.92
C CYS A 107 -7.71 31.45 5.36
N GLU A 108 -8.62 31.66 4.43
CA GLU A 108 -10.01 31.98 4.73
C GLU A 108 -10.82 30.67 4.78
N ILE A 109 -11.60 30.47 5.84
CA ILE A 109 -12.36 29.24 6.07
C ILE A 109 -13.64 29.51 6.87
N GLU A 110 -14.76 28.93 6.43
CA GLU A 110 -16.02 28.93 7.19
C GLU A 110 -16.04 27.75 8.18
N GLY A 111 -15.83 28.06 9.46
CA GLY A 111 -15.83 27.09 10.54
C GLY A 111 -14.67 26.08 10.43
N SER A 112 -15.01 24.83 10.07
CA SER A 112 -14.05 23.74 9.80
C SER A 112 -14.30 23.06 8.46
N SER A 113 -15.05 23.69 7.55
CA SER A 113 -15.42 23.07 6.29
C SER A 113 -14.27 23.18 5.29
N ASP A 114 -13.65 22.04 4.96
CA ASP A 114 -12.59 21.96 3.95
C ASP A 114 -13.00 22.53 2.58
N SER A 115 -14.29 22.43 2.24
CA SER A 115 -14.85 22.96 0.98
C SER A 115 -14.86 24.49 0.89
N SER A 116 -14.79 25.16 2.04
CA SER A 116 -14.78 26.63 2.14
C SER A 116 -13.38 27.23 2.20
N ILE A 117 -12.32 26.42 2.09
CA ILE A 117 -10.94 26.90 2.17
C ILE A 117 -10.55 27.64 0.88
N HIS A 118 -10.18 28.91 1.01
CA HIS A 118 -9.57 29.72 -0.04
C HIS A 118 -8.42 30.60 0.50
N ASP A 119 -7.73 31.30 -0.40
CA ASP A 119 -6.59 32.18 -0.09
C ASP A 119 -5.52 31.51 0.77
N VAL A 120 -5.17 30.28 0.36
CA VAL A 120 -4.25 29.40 1.09
C VAL A 120 -2.83 29.92 0.99
N ILE A 121 -2.23 30.14 2.17
CA ILE A 121 -0.79 30.27 2.35
C ILE A 121 -0.29 28.96 2.97
N PRO A 122 0.61 28.21 2.32
CA PRO A 122 1.08 26.93 2.84
C PRO A 122 2.12 27.11 3.96
N ASN A 123 2.18 26.13 4.87
CA ASN A 123 3.20 26.08 5.90
C ASN A 123 4.61 25.80 5.35
N ASN A 124 5.62 26.33 6.04
CA ASN A 124 7.02 26.01 5.76
C ASN A 124 7.41 24.68 6.44
N LEU A 125 7.45 23.60 5.68
CA LEU A 125 7.82 22.28 6.21
C LEU A 125 9.29 22.16 6.62
N ASN A 126 10.16 23.11 6.24
CA ASN A 126 11.58 23.09 6.63
C ASN A 126 11.75 23.09 8.15
N ARG A 127 10.79 23.62 8.91
CA ARG A 127 10.81 23.57 10.38
C ARG A 127 11.00 22.14 10.89
N ILE A 128 10.36 21.17 10.23
CA ILE A 128 10.40 19.76 10.58
C ILE A 128 11.44 19.03 9.74
N LEU A 129 11.39 19.21 8.42
CA LEU A 129 12.20 18.43 7.47
C LEU A 129 13.71 18.68 7.60
N SER A 130 14.13 19.82 8.17
CA SER A 130 15.55 20.11 8.42
C SER A 130 16.18 19.20 9.49
N SER A 131 15.40 18.41 10.24
CA SER A 131 15.97 17.37 11.12
C SER A 131 16.69 16.26 10.34
N GLY A 132 16.34 16.07 9.06
CA GLY A 132 16.92 15.04 8.19
C GLY A 132 16.45 13.60 8.48
N SER A 133 15.67 13.38 9.54
CA SER A 133 15.19 12.06 9.97
C SER A 133 13.89 11.60 9.30
N ILE A 134 13.09 12.54 8.79
CA ILE A 134 11.83 12.23 8.11
C ILE A 134 12.09 11.45 6.82
N ARG A 135 11.50 10.25 6.73
CA ARG A 135 11.58 9.35 5.57
C ARG A 135 10.32 9.34 4.72
N MET A 136 9.18 9.72 5.30
CA MET A 136 7.89 9.62 4.64
C MET A 136 6.91 10.69 5.15
N ILE A 137 6.12 11.25 4.23
CA ILE A 137 5.01 12.15 4.54
C ILE A 137 3.68 11.42 4.29
N TYR A 138 2.76 11.53 5.25
CA TYR A 138 1.40 10.99 5.14
C TYR A 138 0.37 12.11 5.22
N CYS A 139 -0.45 12.27 4.19
CA CYS A 139 -1.57 13.21 4.22
C CYS A 139 -2.83 12.53 4.77
N ASN A 140 -3.39 13.07 5.85
CA ASN A 140 -4.65 12.61 6.44
C ASN A 140 -5.85 13.13 5.64
N GLY A 141 -6.26 12.37 4.62
CA GLY A 141 -7.42 12.67 3.78
C GLY A 141 -7.11 13.41 2.48
N ASN A 142 -8.12 13.47 1.61
CA ASN A 142 -8.00 14.00 0.25
C ASN A 142 -7.69 15.51 0.22
N THR A 143 -8.25 16.28 1.15
CA THR A 143 -8.01 17.73 1.22
C THR A 143 -6.54 18.04 1.48
N ALA A 144 -5.96 17.44 2.53
CA ALA A 144 -4.56 17.61 2.87
C ALA A 144 -3.65 17.21 1.69
N TYR A 145 -3.94 16.07 1.06
CA TYR A 145 -3.16 15.59 -0.09
C TYR A 145 -3.24 16.53 -1.30
N ARG A 146 -4.45 16.97 -1.69
CA ARG A 146 -4.65 17.91 -2.81
C ARG A 146 -3.93 19.24 -2.59
N LEU A 147 -3.99 19.77 -1.37
CA LEU A 147 -3.32 21.01 -1.01
C LEU A 147 -1.79 20.85 -1.01
N TYR A 148 -1.28 19.72 -0.49
CA TYR A 148 0.14 19.39 -0.57
C TYR A 148 0.61 19.33 -2.02
N GLN A 149 -0.10 18.61 -2.87
CA GLN A 149 0.20 18.51 -4.30
C GLN A 149 0.22 19.90 -4.97
N LYS A 150 -0.75 20.75 -4.65
CA LYS A 150 -0.88 22.08 -5.26
C LYS A 150 0.21 23.07 -4.82
N TYR A 151 0.55 23.09 -3.53
CA TYR A 151 1.35 24.18 -2.96
C TYR A 151 2.74 23.77 -2.45
N LEU A 152 2.96 22.48 -2.16
CA LEU A 152 4.17 22.00 -1.46
C LEU A 152 4.99 21.01 -2.29
N GLN A 153 4.37 20.19 -3.14
CA GLN A 153 5.02 19.10 -3.88
C GLN A 153 6.23 19.54 -4.70
N GLN A 154 6.16 20.69 -5.38
CA GLN A 154 7.29 21.18 -6.18
C GLN A 154 8.52 21.48 -5.31
N LYS A 155 8.31 22.07 -4.13
CA LYS A 155 9.39 22.45 -3.20
C LYS A 155 9.94 21.24 -2.44
N TYR A 156 9.11 20.24 -2.20
CA TYR A 156 9.42 19.06 -1.37
C TYR A 156 9.41 17.76 -2.17
N SER A 157 9.78 17.82 -3.46
CA SER A 157 9.69 16.68 -4.38
C SER A 157 10.61 15.52 -4.02
N SER A 158 11.64 15.75 -3.19
CA SER A 158 12.53 14.71 -2.67
C SER A 158 11.91 13.86 -1.57
N TYR A 159 10.79 14.29 -0.98
CA TYR A 159 10.11 13.55 0.08
C TYR A 159 8.94 12.76 -0.50
N PRO A 160 8.90 11.43 -0.31
CA PRO A 160 7.78 10.62 -0.74
C PRO A 160 6.55 10.96 0.10
N VAL A 161 5.38 10.95 -0.56
CA VAL A 161 4.11 11.31 0.06
C VAL A 161 3.02 10.30 -0.29
N THR A 162 2.27 9.86 0.72
CA THR A 162 1.12 8.96 0.55
C THR A 162 -0.14 9.58 1.16
N LYS A 163 -1.26 9.43 0.46
CA LYS A 163 -2.59 9.77 0.97
C LYS A 163 -3.14 8.63 1.82
N LEU A 164 -3.54 8.93 3.06
CA LEU A 164 -4.30 8.02 3.93
C LEU A 164 -5.78 8.43 3.98
N PRO A 165 -6.70 7.49 4.26
CA PRO A 165 -8.10 7.84 4.43
C PRO A 165 -8.30 8.78 5.61
N SER A 166 -9.21 9.75 5.45
CA SER A 166 -9.44 10.80 6.45
C SER A 166 -10.00 10.22 7.75
N THR A 167 -9.44 10.65 8.88
CA THR A 167 -9.94 10.30 10.22
C THR A 167 -11.08 11.21 10.71
N SER A 168 -11.41 12.25 9.95
CA SER A 168 -12.51 13.19 10.23
C SER A 168 -13.86 12.46 10.31
N PRO A 169 -14.79 12.87 11.18
CA PRO A 169 -16.15 12.30 11.20
C PRO A 169 -16.89 12.47 9.86
N ALA A 170 -16.51 13.43 9.02
CA ALA A 170 -17.06 13.60 7.68
C ALA A 170 -16.83 12.38 6.76
N ASN A 171 -15.81 11.57 7.03
CA ASN A 171 -15.55 10.32 6.32
C ASN A 171 -16.33 9.15 6.95
N ALA A 172 -17.66 9.26 7.03
CA ALA A 172 -18.51 8.28 7.70
C ALA A 172 -18.54 6.90 6.98
N ALA A 173 -18.24 6.87 5.68
CA ALA A 173 -18.21 5.65 4.88
C ALA A 173 -17.06 4.69 5.28
N CYS A 174 -15.96 5.22 5.81
CA CYS A 174 -14.81 4.42 6.22
C CYS A 174 -14.89 4.14 7.73
N GLN A 175 -15.18 2.89 8.09
CA GLN A 175 -15.30 2.46 9.49
C GLN A 175 -13.93 2.38 10.18
N LEU A 176 -13.92 2.41 11.52
CA LEU A 176 -12.67 2.42 12.30
C LEU A 176 -11.73 1.24 11.96
N PRO A 177 -12.20 -0.03 11.83
CA PRO A 177 -11.32 -1.12 11.44
C PRO A 177 -10.66 -0.91 10.07
N MET A 178 -11.41 -0.39 9.09
CA MET A 178 -10.88 -0.06 7.76
C MET A 178 -9.81 1.03 7.82
N LEU A 179 -10.05 2.07 8.64
CA LEU A 179 -9.06 3.11 8.88
C LEU A 179 -7.79 2.51 9.48
N CYS A 180 -7.90 1.67 10.51
CA CYS A 180 -6.74 1.02 11.12
C CYS A 180 -5.96 0.15 10.11
N THR A 181 -6.66 -0.62 9.27
CA THR A 181 -6.02 -1.43 8.22
C THR A 181 -5.25 -0.57 7.23
N ALA A 182 -5.88 0.50 6.71
CA ALA A 182 -5.24 1.38 5.74
C ALA A 182 -4.07 2.18 6.35
N TRP A 183 -4.18 2.59 7.61
CA TRP A 183 -3.13 3.32 8.33
C TRP A 183 -2.00 2.42 8.81
N ALA A 184 -2.18 1.09 8.89
CA ALA A 184 -1.16 0.16 9.37
C ALA A 184 0.16 0.25 8.60
N ARG A 185 0.12 0.65 7.32
CA ARG A 185 1.31 0.84 6.48
C ARG A 185 2.33 1.84 7.03
N ILE A 186 1.95 2.78 7.91
CA ILE A 186 2.93 3.67 8.56
C ILE A 186 3.96 2.87 9.37
N MET A 187 3.57 1.69 9.88
CA MET A 187 4.47 0.81 10.63
C MET A 187 5.63 0.33 9.78
N HIS A 188 5.48 0.24 8.46
CA HIS A 188 6.57 -0.14 7.53
C HIS A 188 7.71 0.87 7.54
N ILE A 189 7.44 2.13 7.88
CA ILE A 189 8.47 3.16 8.03
C ILE A 189 8.96 3.21 9.47
N LEU A 190 8.05 3.14 10.44
CA LEU A 190 8.39 3.27 11.87
C LEU A 190 9.27 2.12 12.37
N LYS A 191 8.99 0.88 11.95
CA LYS A 191 9.75 -0.32 12.31
C LYS A 191 11.02 -0.52 11.49
N ARG A 192 11.12 0.11 10.32
CA ARG A 192 12.26 -0.08 9.44
C ARG A 192 13.49 0.62 9.98
N ASP A 193 14.41 -0.17 10.50
CA ASP A 193 15.68 0.31 11.05
C ASP A 193 16.80 0.27 10.01
N ASN A 194 16.78 -0.70 9.08
CA ASN A 194 17.78 -0.79 8.02
C ASN A 194 17.31 -0.16 6.69
N TRP A 195 18.01 0.90 6.27
CA TRP A 195 17.81 1.64 5.03
C TRP A 195 18.95 1.47 4.00
N GLU A 196 19.72 0.37 4.10
CA GLU A 196 20.82 0.03 3.18
C GLU A 196 20.34 -0.21 1.74
N LEU A 197 19.14 -0.75 1.56
CA LEU A 197 18.53 -0.92 0.24
C LEU A 197 17.67 0.31 -0.11
N PRO A 198 17.65 0.73 -1.39
CA PRO A 198 16.79 1.83 -1.84
C PRO A 198 15.30 1.52 -1.79
N TYR A 199 14.91 0.30 -1.45
CA TYR A 199 13.53 -0.17 -1.33
C TYR A 199 13.35 -1.04 -0.08
N TYR A 200 12.11 -1.24 0.36
CA TYR A 200 11.81 -2.11 1.49
C TYR A 200 11.66 -3.55 1.02
N SER A 201 12.67 -4.39 1.25
CA SER A 201 12.62 -5.80 0.82
C SER A 201 11.79 -6.66 1.77
N LEU A 202 11.21 -7.74 1.27
CA LEU A 202 10.52 -8.74 2.11
C LEU A 202 11.41 -9.31 3.23
N ASN A 203 12.72 -9.44 3.00
CA ASN A 203 13.63 -9.91 4.05
C ASN A 203 13.75 -8.89 5.19
N CYS A 204 13.81 -7.59 4.87
CA CYS A 204 13.81 -6.53 5.88
C CYS A 204 12.48 -6.53 6.63
N PHE A 205 11.36 -6.57 5.90
CA PHE A 205 10.03 -6.65 6.49
C PHE A 205 9.87 -7.86 7.44
N ALA A 206 10.32 -9.03 7.02
CA ALA A 206 10.30 -10.23 7.87
C ALA A 206 11.10 -10.04 9.16
N GLN A 207 12.29 -9.42 9.07
CA GLN A 207 13.11 -9.13 10.24
C GLN A 207 12.42 -8.13 11.18
N ASP A 208 11.85 -7.05 10.63
CA ASP A 208 11.26 -5.95 11.41
C ASP A 208 9.97 -6.37 12.15
N PHE A 209 9.19 -7.29 11.58
CA PHE A 209 7.87 -7.68 12.10
C PHE A 209 7.80 -9.06 12.76
N TYR A 210 8.69 -9.98 12.39
CA TYR A 210 8.66 -11.36 12.90
C TYR A 210 9.92 -11.74 13.68
N ASP A 211 10.93 -10.85 13.72
CA ASP A 211 12.24 -11.08 14.33
C ASP A 211 12.89 -12.41 13.91
N CYS A 212 12.57 -12.85 12.69
CA CYS A 212 13.05 -14.12 12.16
C CYS A 212 13.03 -14.12 10.64
N LYS A 213 13.78 -15.04 10.05
CA LYS A 213 13.72 -15.26 8.61
C LYS A 213 12.49 -16.08 8.27
N LEU A 214 11.67 -15.56 7.34
CA LEU A 214 10.53 -16.27 6.80
C LEU A 214 10.91 -17.05 5.54
N TYR A 215 10.52 -18.32 5.48
CA TYR A 215 10.66 -19.16 4.29
C TYR A 215 9.29 -19.55 3.74
N ARG A 216 9.10 -19.40 2.43
CA ARG A 216 7.87 -19.84 1.75
C ARG A 216 7.91 -21.34 1.55
N LEU A 217 6.87 -22.03 2.02
CA LEU A 217 6.60 -23.43 1.73
C LEU A 217 5.50 -23.46 0.66
N SER A 218 5.83 -23.90 -0.55
CA SER A 218 4.88 -23.90 -1.66
C SER A 218 3.92 -25.08 -1.49
N LEU A 219 2.63 -24.78 -1.39
CA LEU A 219 1.57 -25.75 -1.15
C LEU A 219 0.58 -25.76 -2.31
N SER A 220 0.09 -26.94 -2.67
CA SER A 220 -0.97 -27.12 -3.65
C SER A 220 -2.29 -27.43 -2.94
N GLY A 221 -3.28 -26.56 -3.13
CA GLY A 221 -4.66 -26.83 -2.71
C GLY A 221 -5.49 -27.55 -3.78
N GLY A 222 -4.86 -27.99 -4.89
CA GLY A 222 -5.58 -28.59 -6.03
C GLY A 222 -6.66 -27.66 -6.57
N PHE A 223 -6.34 -26.38 -6.75
CA PHE A 223 -7.24 -25.37 -7.32
C PHE A 223 -7.13 -25.34 -8.84
N THR A 224 -8.12 -24.75 -9.49
CA THR A 224 -8.08 -24.40 -10.92
C THR A 224 -8.20 -22.87 -11.08
N CYS A 225 -8.35 -22.40 -12.31
CA CYS A 225 -8.58 -21.00 -12.65
C CYS A 225 -9.80 -20.87 -13.57
N PRO A 226 -10.72 -19.91 -13.32
CA PRO A 226 -11.91 -19.71 -14.16
C PRO A 226 -11.58 -19.34 -15.61
N ASN A 227 -10.39 -18.79 -15.85
CA ASN A 227 -9.88 -18.50 -17.19
C ASN A 227 -9.44 -19.75 -17.96
N ARG A 228 -9.53 -20.95 -17.36
CA ARG A 228 -9.09 -22.22 -17.94
C ARG A 228 -10.16 -23.32 -17.91
N ASP A 229 -11.09 -23.25 -16.96
CA ASP A 229 -12.08 -24.31 -16.74
C ASP A 229 -13.38 -24.13 -17.56
N GLY A 230 -13.44 -23.09 -18.40
CA GLY A 230 -14.61 -22.77 -19.22
C GLY A 230 -15.58 -21.78 -18.58
N LYS A 231 -15.34 -21.28 -17.35
CA LYS A 231 -16.18 -20.25 -16.73
C LYS A 231 -15.99 -18.87 -17.36
N ILE A 232 -14.74 -18.49 -17.68
CA ILE A 232 -14.39 -17.23 -18.35
C ILE A 232 -13.77 -17.49 -19.72
N ASP A 233 -12.80 -18.41 -19.78
CA ASP A 233 -12.14 -18.86 -21.01
C ASP A 233 -11.68 -20.33 -20.77
N THR A 234 -11.21 -21.00 -21.81
CA THR A 234 -10.62 -22.35 -21.75
C THR A 234 -9.11 -22.34 -22.00
N ARG A 235 -8.57 -21.25 -22.57
CA ARG A 235 -7.16 -21.16 -22.98
C ARG A 235 -6.23 -20.65 -21.88
N GLY A 236 -6.77 -19.95 -20.87
CA GLY A 236 -5.97 -19.25 -19.88
C GLY A 236 -5.32 -17.97 -20.41
N CYS A 237 -4.58 -17.30 -19.52
CA CYS A 237 -3.77 -16.16 -19.89
C CYS A 237 -2.69 -16.60 -20.89
N ILE A 238 -2.37 -15.75 -21.87
CA ILE A 238 -1.50 -16.10 -23.01
C ILE A 238 -0.10 -16.61 -22.60
N PHE A 239 0.40 -16.15 -21.44
CA PHE A 239 1.72 -16.49 -20.90
C PHE A 239 1.73 -17.69 -19.94
N CYS A 240 0.59 -18.32 -19.66
CA CYS A 240 0.48 -19.37 -18.65
C CYS A 240 0.67 -20.77 -19.27
N ASP A 241 1.67 -21.51 -18.79
CA ASP A 241 2.05 -22.88 -19.21
C ASP A 241 1.06 -23.99 -18.81
N GLY A 242 -0.04 -23.64 -18.15
CA GLY A 242 -1.10 -24.57 -17.75
C GLY A 242 -0.82 -25.50 -16.59
N GLY A 243 0.44 -25.63 -16.15
CA GLY A 243 0.82 -26.32 -14.91
C GLY A 243 0.55 -25.49 -13.65
N GLY A 244 0.33 -24.18 -13.81
CA GLY A 244 0.21 -23.24 -12.71
C GLY A 244 1.60 -22.83 -12.21
N ALA A 245 1.82 -21.52 -12.03
CA ALA A 245 3.13 -21.00 -11.68
C ALA A 245 3.62 -21.56 -10.34
N GLY A 246 4.68 -22.37 -10.37
CA GLY A 246 5.36 -22.85 -9.17
C GLY A 246 4.72 -24.05 -8.48
N ASP A 247 4.08 -24.96 -9.22
CA ASP A 247 3.58 -26.24 -8.69
C ASP A 247 4.74 -27.18 -8.26
N PHE A 248 5.36 -26.83 -7.14
CA PHE A 248 6.32 -27.65 -6.41
C PHE A 248 5.67 -28.31 -5.19
N GLY A 249 4.35 -28.13 -5.02
CA GLY A 249 3.55 -28.46 -3.84
C GLY A 249 3.10 -29.91 -3.79
N GLY A 250 4.01 -30.87 -3.99
CA GLY A 250 3.82 -32.25 -3.55
C GLY A 250 2.62 -33.04 -4.10
N GLY A 251 1.89 -32.59 -5.12
CA GLY A 251 0.80 -33.32 -5.75
C GLY A 251 -0.44 -33.54 -4.85
N SER A 252 -1.06 -34.72 -4.93
CA SER A 252 -2.35 -35.07 -4.27
C SER A 252 -2.30 -35.29 -2.74
N ARG A 253 -1.22 -34.89 -2.08
CA ARG A 253 -1.03 -35.09 -0.63
C ARG A 253 -1.89 -34.14 0.20
N ALA A 254 -2.25 -34.55 1.41
CA ALA A 254 -2.86 -33.66 2.41
C ALA A 254 -1.91 -32.52 2.81
N ILE A 255 -2.46 -31.38 3.22
CA ILE A 255 -1.69 -30.15 3.48
C ILE A 255 -0.60 -30.35 4.56
N PRO A 256 -0.84 -31.04 5.69
CA PRO A 256 0.22 -31.27 6.68
C PRO A 256 1.40 -32.06 6.11
N ALA A 257 1.15 -33.07 5.30
CA ALA A 257 2.20 -33.86 4.66
C ALA A 257 2.99 -33.05 3.62
N GLN A 258 2.34 -32.10 2.92
CA GLN A 258 3.02 -31.18 2.03
C GLN A 258 3.94 -30.22 2.82
N LEU A 259 3.49 -29.70 3.96
CA LEU A 259 4.29 -28.85 4.84
C LEU A 259 5.56 -29.57 5.31
N ASP A 260 5.44 -30.80 5.81
CA ASP A 260 6.57 -31.60 6.27
C ASP A 260 7.59 -31.85 5.14
N LEU A 261 7.11 -32.23 3.96
CA LEU A 261 7.94 -32.42 2.78
C LEU A 261 8.69 -31.13 2.40
N GLN A 262 7.99 -29.99 2.33
CA GLN A 262 8.61 -28.71 1.98
C GLN A 262 9.67 -28.29 3.01
N LYS A 263 9.42 -28.51 4.31
CA LYS A 263 10.39 -28.26 5.38
C LYS A 263 11.64 -29.11 5.22
N GLN A 264 11.49 -30.40 4.91
CA GLN A 264 12.62 -31.30 4.66
C GLN A 264 13.47 -30.84 3.46
N LEU A 265 12.82 -30.41 2.36
CA LEU A 265 13.52 -29.95 1.15
C LEU A 265 14.37 -28.69 1.38
N ILE A 266 13.96 -27.82 2.29
CA ILE A 266 14.70 -26.59 2.60
C ILE A 266 15.61 -26.71 3.82
N ALA A 267 15.54 -27.79 4.59
CA ALA A 267 16.28 -27.97 5.85
C ALA A 267 17.78 -27.70 5.71
N ALA A 268 18.41 -28.18 4.62
CA ALA A 268 19.83 -27.95 4.36
C ALA A 268 20.20 -26.48 4.09
N LYS A 269 19.23 -25.64 3.70
CA LYS A 269 19.40 -24.21 3.43
C LYS A 269 19.11 -23.34 4.66
N LEU A 270 18.59 -23.92 5.74
CA LEU A 270 18.22 -23.17 6.92
C LEU A 270 19.45 -22.76 7.74
N PRO A 271 19.45 -21.55 8.32
CA PRO A 271 20.49 -21.14 9.25
C PRO A 271 20.43 -22.00 10.53
N LYS A 272 21.57 -22.58 10.96
CA LYS A 272 21.63 -23.52 12.08
C LYS A 272 21.35 -22.89 13.47
N ASN A 273 21.46 -21.56 13.61
CA ASN A 273 21.35 -20.84 14.89
C ASN A 273 20.46 -19.58 14.80
N LYS A 274 19.43 -19.58 13.95
CA LYS A 274 18.48 -18.46 13.87
C LYS A 274 17.05 -18.96 13.97
N CYS A 275 16.18 -18.15 14.58
CA CYS A 275 14.75 -18.38 14.51
C CYS A 275 14.32 -18.42 13.04
N VAL A 276 13.54 -19.45 12.68
CA VAL A 276 12.95 -19.63 11.35
C VAL A 276 11.47 -19.88 11.54
N LYS A 277 10.65 -19.16 10.78
CA LYS A 277 9.22 -19.44 10.65
C LYS A 277 8.85 -19.56 9.17
N TYR A 278 7.69 -20.11 8.91
CA TYR A 278 7.25 -20.44 7.56
C TYR A 278 6.06 -19.61 7.12
N ILE A 279 5.98 -19.39 5.81
CA ILE A 279 4.81 -18.89 5.12
C ILE A 279 4.18 -20.08 4.40
N ALA A 280 2.98 -20.46 4.81
CA ALA A 280 2.16 -21.43 4.06
C ALA A 280 1.68 -20.73 2.78
N TYR A 281 2.23 -21.11 1.62
CA TYR A 281 2.13 -20.32 0.40
C TYR A 281 1.40 -21.09 -0.72
N PHE A 282 0.17 -20.69 -0.98
CA PHE A 282 -0.68 -21.22 -2.04
C PHE A 282 -0.55 -20.36 -3.29
N GLN A 283 0.41 -20.67 -4.16
CA GLN A 283 0.72 -19.89 -5.35
C GLN A 283 -0.04 -20.35 -6.60
N SER A 284 -0.25 -21.66 -6.75
CA SER A 284 -0.73 -22.24 -8.00
C SER A 284 -2.19 -21.87 -8.28
N PHE A 285 -2.45 -21.39 -9.50
CA PHE A 285 -3.77 -21.02 -10.00
C PHE A 285 -4.48 -19.96 -9.13
N THR A 286 -5.79 -20.12 -8.93
CA THR A 286 -6.62 -19.19 -8.19
C THR A 286 -6.92 -19.77 -6.82
N GLY A 287 -6.13 -19.39 -5.82
CA GLY A 287 -6.17 -19.97 -4.48
C GLY A 287 -7.54 -19.90 -3.80
N THR A 288 -8.40 -18.96 -4.20
CA THR A 288 -9.74 -18.79 -3.63
C THR A 288 -10.87 -19.34 -4.50
N TYR A 289 -10.54 -20.07 -5.58
CA TYR A 289 -11.53 -20.62 -6.50
C TYR A 289 -11.92 -22.05 -6.11
N ALA A 290 -12.69 -22.16 -5.03
CA ALA A 290 -13.31 -23.40 -4.54
C ALA A 290 -14.48 -23.06 -3.60
N PRO A 291 -15.39 -24.00 -3.30
CA PRO A 291 -16.42 -23.81 -2.27
C PRO A 291 -15.82 -23.44 -0.90
N ALA A 292 -16.51 -22.58 -0.15
CA ALA A 292 -16.02 -22.01 1.10
C ALA A 292 -15.59 -23.07 2.14
N ASP A 293 -16.35 -24.15 2.30
CA ASP A 293 -16.01 -25.24 3.24
C ASP A 293 -14.70 -25.94 2.88
N ARG A 294 -14.42 -26.08 1.57
CA ARG A 294 -13.15 -26.64 1.10
C ARG A 294 -11.99 -25.68 1.38
N LEU A 295 -12.17 -24.38 1.13
CA LEU A 295 -11.17 -23.35 1.44
C LEU A 295 -10.85 -23.33 2.94
N ARG A 296 -11.90 -23.31 3.77
CA ARG A 296 -11.78 -23.33 5.24
C ARG A 296 -10.99 -24.55 5.71
N LYS A 297 -11.31 -25.74 5.20
CA LYS A 297 -10.55 -26.97 5.52
C LYS A 297 -9.07 -26.85 5.14
N ILE A 298 -8.76 -26.52 3.89
CA ILE A 298 -7.38 -26.45 3.37
C ILE A 298 -6.53 -25.45 4.17
N TYR A 299 -7.07 -24.25 4.41
CA TYR A 299 -6.34 -23.21 5.12
C TYR A 299 -6.21 -23.51 6.61
N SER A 300 -7.24 -24.08 7.23
CA SER A 300 -7.19 -24.49 8.65
C SER A 300 -6.10 -25.54 8.90
N GLU A 301 -5.96 -26.52 7.98
CA GLU A 301 -4.87 -27.52 8.05
C GLU A 301 -3.48 -26.87 7.92
N ALA A 302 -3.34 -25.84 7.08
CA ALA A 302 -2.07 -25.12 6.92
C ALA A 302 -1.70 -24.28 8.16
N VAL A 303 -2.66 -23.58 8.76
CA VAL A 303 -2.42 -22.68 9.90
C VAL A 303 -2.33 -23.42 11.24
N ALA A 304 -2.75 -24.69 11.30
CA ALA A 304 -2.63 -25.52 12.49
C ALA A 304 -1.16 -25.86 12.84
N ASP A 305 -0.23 -25.71 11.90
CA ASP A 305 1.18 -25.93 12.14
C ASP A 305 1.82 -24.76 12.91
N PRO A 306 2.36 -24.98 14.12
CA PRO A 306 2.84 -23.90 14.99
C PRO A 306 4.08 -23.16 14.45
N GLN A 307 4.76 -23.71 13.44
CA GLN A 307 5.90 -23.05 12.80
C GLN A 307 5.48 -22.14 11.63
N VAL A 308 4.21 -22.19 11.21
CA VAL A 308 3.66 -21.28 10.21
C VAL A 308 3.33 -19.95 10.90
N ALA A 309 3.88 -18.85 10.38
CA ALA A 309 3.66 -17.49 10.87
C ALA A 309 2.71 -16.67 9.98
N VAL A 310 2.49 -17.12 8.75
CA VAL A 310 1.73 -16.39 7.73
C VAL A 310 1.05 -17.39 6.81
N LEU A 311 -0.21 -17.12 6.48
CA LEU A 311 -0.91 -17.74 5.37
C LEU A 311 -0.88 -16.80 4.16
N SER A 312 -0.25 -17.21 3.07
CA SER A 312 -0.11 -16.41 1.85
C SER A 312 -0.84 -17.06 0.68
N ILE A 313 -1.85 -16.40 0.13
CA ILE A 313 -2.73 -16.95 -0.91
C ILE A 313 -2.64 -16.09 -2.16
N ALA A 314 -2.17 -16.67 -3.27
CA ALA A 314 -2.26 -16.04 -4.58
C ALA A 314 -3.63 -16.32 -5.21
N THR A 315 -4.28 -15.28 -5.72
CA THR A 315 -5.60 -15.41 -6.32
C THR A 315 -5.90 -14.33 -7.36
N ARG A 316 -7.03 -14.49 -8.05
CA ARG A 316 -7.57 -13.49 -8.97
C ARG A 316 -8.49 -12.53 -8.22
N PRO A 317 -8.48 -11.24 -8.57
CA PRO A 317 -9.40 -10.25 -8.00
C PRO A 317 -10.88 -10.57 -8.14
N ASP A 318 -11.29 -11.19 -9.24
CA ASP A 318 -12.67 -11.57 -9.55
C ASP A 318 -13.17 -12.84 -8.81
N CYS A 319 -12.32 -13.44 -7.96
CA CYS A 319 -12.62 -14.66 -7.21
C CYS A 319 -12.70 -14.43 -5.69
N LEU A 320 -13.11 -13.23 -5.29
CA LEU A 320 -13.24 -12.80 -3.88
C LEU A 320 -14.70 -12.46 -3.53
N GLY A 321 -15.59 -13.44 -3.73
CA GLY A 321 -17.00 -13.32 -3.36
C GLY A 321 -17.23 -13.29 -1.83
N PRO A 322 -18.46 -13.00 -1.37
CA PRO A 322 -18.76 -12.84 0.06
C PRO A 322 -18.34 -14.02 0.95
N GLU A 323 -18.63 -15.26 0.54
CA GLU A 323 -18.27 -16.46 1.31
C GLU A 323 -16.76 -16.67 1.40
N VAL A 324 -16.02 -16.31 0.34
CA VAL A 324 -14.55 -16.36 0.35
C VAL A 324 -14.00 -15.31 1.31
N LEU A 325 -14.52 -14.09 1.27
CA LEU A 325 -14.09 -13.02 2.18
C LEU A 325 -14.35 -13.38 3.63
N GLU A 326 -15.43 -14.10 3.94
CA GLU A 326 -15.71 -14.63 5.27
C GLU A 326 -14.62 -15.63 5.72
N VAL A 327 -14.27 -16.61 4.88
CA VAL A 327 -13.18 -17.56 5.18
C VAL A 327 -11.86 -16.82 5.40
N LEU A 328 -11.53 -15.84 4.56
CA LEU A 328 -10.30 -15.06 4.71
C LEU A 328 -10.30 -14.24 6.01
N ALA A 329 -11.45 -13.66 6.38
CA ALA A 329 -11.60 -12.92 7.63
C ALA A 329 -11.45 -13.84 8.86
N GLU A 330 -12.00 -15.06 8.80
CA GLU A 330 -11.79 -16.08 9.83
C GLU A 330 -10.31 -16.41 10.01
N MET A 331 -9.60 -16.72 8.91
CA MET A 331 -8.17 -17.05 8.98
C MET A 331 -7.34 -15.87 9.51
N ASN A 332 -7.68 -14.63 9.10
CA ASN A 332 -6.96 -13.43 9.51
C ASN A 332 -7.14 -13.08 11.00
N ARG A 333 -8.15 -13.66 11.68
CA ARG A 333 -8.27 -13.57 13.15
C ARG A 333 -7.32 -14.52 13.88
N THR A 334 -6.87 -15.58 13.22
CA THR A 334 -5.98 -16.59 13.81
C THR A 334 -4.51 -16.29 13.52
N ILE A 335 -4.19 -15.88 12.29
CA ILE A 335 -2.82 -15.65 11.83
C ILE A 335 -2.81 -14.56 10.75
N PRO A 336 -1.72 -13.80 10.56
CA PRO A 336 -1.63 -12.86 9.45
C PRO A 336 -1.88 -13.55 8.10
N VAL A 337 -2.87 -13.04 7.35
CA VAL A 337 -3.18 -13.46 5.99
C VAL A 337 -2.62 -12.45 5.00
N TRP A 338 -1.85 -12.94 4.03
CA TRP A 338 -1.33 -12.16 2.91
C TRP A 338 -2.05 -12.59 1.64
N ILE A 339 -2.62 -11.63 0.91
CA ILE A 339 -3.28 -11.92 -0.36
C ILE A 339 -2.45 -11.36 -1.50
N GLU A 340 -2.16 -12.22 -2.47
CA GLU A 340 -1.45 -11.84 -3.68
C GLU A 340 -2.42 -11.77 -4.86
N LEU A 341 -2.62 -10.57 -5.39
CA LEU A 341 -3.54 -10.31 -6.50
C LEU A 341 -2.77 -10.18 -7.80
N GLY A 342 -3.19 -10.94 -8.81
CA GLY A 342 -2.76 -10.72 -10.18
C GLY A 342 -3.35 -9.42 -10.72
N LEU A 343 -2.58 -8.34 -10.87
CA LEU A 343 -2.99 -7.22 -11.75
C LEU A 343 -2.43 -7.43 -13.15
N GLN A 344 -1.18 -7.90 -13.20
CA GLN A 344 -0.33 -8.06 -14.38
C GLN A 344 0.02 -6.74 -15.06
N THR A 345 -0.99 -5.96 -15.43
CA THR A 345 -0.88 -4.62 -16.02
C THR A 345 -2.15 -3.80 -15.73
N ALA A 346 -2.03 -2.48 -15.64
CA ALA A 346 -3.17 -1.56 -15.61
C ALA A 346 -3.55 -1.05 -17.02
N ASN A 347 -2.80 -1.40 -18.07
CA ASN A 347 -3.19 -1.09 -19.45
C ASN A 347 -4.27 -2.09 -19.90
N GLU A 348 -5.50 -1.63 -20.09
CA GLU A 348 -6.64 -2.51 -20.42
C GLU A 348 -6.49 -3.20 -21.78
N ARG A 349 -5.85 -2.55 -22.77
CA ARG A 349 -5.59 -3.18 -24.08
C ARG A 349 -4.62 -4.34 -23.96
N THR A 350 -3.55 -4.15 -23.19
CA THR A 350 -2.60 -5.24 -22.88
C THR A 350 -3.29 -6.32 -22.06
N ALA A 351 -4.13 -5.96 -21.08
CA ALA A 351 -4.88 -6.90 -20.26
C ALA A 351 -5.83 -7.79 -21.08
N GLU A 352 -6.47 -7.23 -22.09
CA GLU A 352 -7.28 -7.96 -23.08
C GLU A 352 -6.42 -8.90 -23.92
N TYR A 353 -5.32 -8.39 -24.48
CA TYR A 353 -4.39 -9.18 -25.30
C TYR A 353 -3.83 -10.39 -24.54
N ILE A 354 -3.40 -10.22 -23.28
CA ILE A 354 -2.91 -11.32 -22.45
C ILE A 354 -4.02 -12.24 -21.93
N ARG A 355 -5.28 -11.93 -22.23
CA ARG A 355 -6.49 -12.63 -21.77
C ARG A 355 -6.56 -12.73 -20.25
N ARG A 356 -6.36 -11.62 -19.55
CA ARG A 356 -6.46 -11.59 -18.07
C ARG A 356 -7.85 -11.99 -17.58
N GLY A 357 -8.89 -11.57 -18.30
CA GLY A 357 -10.27 -11.99 -18.07
C GLY A 357 -11.03 -11.19 -16.99
N TYR A 358 -10.55 -9.99 -16.61
CA TYR A 358 -11.31 -9.02 -15.82
C TYR A 358 -10.78 -7.59 -16.05
N PRO A 359 -11.63 -6.55 -15.87
CA PRO A 359 -11.22 -5.15 -15.93
C PRO A 359 -10.54 -4.67 -14.64
N ASN A 360 -9.82 -3.55 -14.70
CA ASN A 360 -9.09 -2.98 -13.58
C ASN A 360 -9.97 -2.62 -12.36
N LYS A 361 -11.27 -2.36 -12.58
CA LYS A 361 -12.22 -2.07 -11.49
C LYS A 361 -12.39 -3.25 -10.53
N GLU A 362 -12.28 -4.50 -11.01
CA GLU A 362 -12.37 -5.70 -10.17
C GLU A 362 -11.17 -5.78 -9.23
N TYR A 363 -9.97 -5.45 -9.73
CA TYR A 363 -8.77 -5.31 -8.89
C TYR A 363 -8.96 -4.24 -7.80
N ALA A 364 -9.41 -3.04 -8.18
CA ALA A 364 -9.60 -1.97 -7.20
C ALA A 364 -10.66 -2.32 -6.14
N GLN A 365 -11.72 -3.03 -6.53
CA GLN A 365 -12.74 -3.51 -5.61
C GLN A 365 -12.24 -4.62 -4.69
N ALA A 366 -11.45 -5.56 -5.22
CA ALA A 366 -10.81 -6.61 -4.43
C ALA A 366 -9.93 -6.01 -3.32
N VAL A 367 -9.08 -5.03 -3.64
CA VAL A 367 -8.23 -4.36 -2.64
C VAL A 367 -9.10 -3.73 -1.53
N ARG A 368 -10.18 -3.02 -1.89
CA ARG A 368 -11.10 -2.43 -0.90
C ARG A 368 -11.78 -3.48 -0.04
N ASN A 369 -12.24 -4.59 -0.62
CA ASN A 369 -12.91 -5.67 0.10
C ASN A 369 -11.95 -6.35 1.10
N LEU A 370 -10.72 -6.59 0.70
CA LEU A 370 -9.68 -7.17 1.57
C LEU A 370 -9.34 -6.24 2.74
N GLN A 371 -9.19 -4.94 2.47
CA GLN A 371 -8.99 -3.94 3.53
C GLN A 371 -10.18 -3.88 4.48
N ALA A 372 -11.40 -4.05 3.97
CA ALA A 372 -12.63 -4.05 4.76
C ALA A 372 -12.68 -5.16 5.80
N ILE A 373 -12.12 -6.32 5.49
CA ILE A 373 -12.03 -7.48 6.39
C ILE A 373 -10.73 -7.52 7.21
N GLY A 374 -9.94 -6.45 7.20
CA GLY A 374 -8.76 -6.32 8.05
C GLY A 374 -7.47 -6.93 7.48
N ILE A 375 -7.45 -7.33 6.21
CA ILE A 375 -6.22 -7.81 5.57
C ILE A 375 -5.32 -6.62 5.27
N ARG A 376 -4.18 -6.60 5.96
CA ARG A 376 -3.18 -5.52 5.87
C ARG A 376 -2.23 -5.74 4.70
N GLU A 377 -1.81 -6.99 4.47
CA GLU A 377 -0.85 -7.31 3.41
C GLU A 377 -1.53 -7.74 2.11
N ILE A 378 -1.58 -6.79 1.16
CA ILE A 378 -2.12 -6.98 -0.17
C ILE A 378 -0.99 -6.75 -1.17
N ILE A 379 -0.57 -7.84 -1.79
CA ILE A 379 0.58 -7.90 -2.68
C ILE A 379 0.09 -7.91 -4.12
N THR A 380 0.55 -6.98 -4.94
CA THR A 380 0.17 -6.96 -6.36
C THR A 380 1.26 -7.54 -7.23
N HIS A 381 0.89 -8.49 -8.07
CA HIS A 381 1.76 -9.06 -9.09
C HIS A 381 1.63 -8.26 -10.39
N ILE A 382 2.75 -7.75 -10.89
CA ILE A 382 2.88 -6.95 -12.11
C ILE A 382 3.94 -7.59 -13.00
N ILE A 383 3.63 -7.73 -14.28
CA ILE A 383 4.56 -8.27 -15.28
C ILE A 383 5.19 -7.10 -16.05
N LEU A 384 6.50 -7.11 -16.17
CA LEU A 384 7.28 -6.12 -16.90
C LEU A 384 7.71 -6.69 -18.26
N GLY A 385 7.56 -5.89 -19.31
CA GLY A 385 7.88 -6.26 -20.67
C GLY A 385 6.76 -7.00 -21.41
N LEU A 386 5.50 -6.79 -21.02
CA LEU A 386 4.37 -7.32 -21.78
C LEU A 386 4.33 -6.75 -23.21
N PRO A 387 3.86 -7.53 -24.21
CA PRO A 387 3.77 -7.04 -25.57
C PRO A 387 2.92 -5.77 -25.67
N ASN A 388 3.33 -4.85 -26.55
CA ASN A 388 2.67 -3.56 -26.79
C ASN A 388 2.71 -2.56 -25.61
N GLU A 389 3.52 -2.81 -24.56
CA GLU A 389 3.71 -1.85 -23.48
C GLU A 389 4.98 -1.02 -23.62
N THR A 390 4.86 0.26 -23.26
CA THR A 390 6.00 1.15 -23.09
C THR A 390 6.46 1.18 -21.64
N ARG A 391 7.64 1.76 -21.40
CA ARG A 391 8.12 2.07 -20.04
C ARG A 391 7.10 2.85 -19.22
N LYS A 392 6.33 3.75 -19.85
CA LYS A 392 5.30 4.55 -19.18
C LYS A 392 4.12 3.69 -18.71
N ASP A 393 3.73 2.67 -19.48
CA ASP A 393 2.64 1.75 -19.13
C ASP A 393 3.00 0.88 -17.91
N MET A 394 4.25 0.41 -17.86
CA MET A 394 4.77 -0.36 -16.72
C MET A 394 4.79 0.47 -15.43
N LEU A 395 5.28 1.72 -15.48
CA LEU A 395 5.26 2.63 -14.33
C LEU A 395 3.83 3.03 -13.93
N TYR A 396 2.94 3.23 -14.91
CA TYR A 396 1.53 3.50 -14.64
C TYR A 396 0.87 2.33 -13.90
N SER A 397 1.19 1.08 -14.25
CA SER A 397 0.67 -0.11 -13.56
C SER A 397 1.06 -0.15 -12.09
N ILE A 398 2.29 0.26 -11.77
CA ILE A 398 2.78 0.39 -10.39
C ILE A 398 2.02 1.49 -9.66
N GLN A 399 1.92 2.68 -10.26
CA GLN A 399 1.20 3.81 -9.66
C GLN A 399 -0.26 3.46 -9.39
N TYR A 400 -0.94 2.82 -10.35
CA TYR A 400 -2.31 2.37 -10.21
C TYR A 400 -2.50 1.39 -9.04
N ALA A 401 -1.59 0.42 -8.88
CA ALA A 401 -1.63 -0.52 -7.76
C ALA A 401 -1.40 0.18 -6.41
N CYS A 402 -0.45 1.11 -6.33
CA CYS A 402 -0.19 1.92 -5.13
C CYS A 402 -1.40 2.81 -4.77
N ASP A 403 -2.02 3.46 -5.75
CA ASP A 403 -3.19 4.32 -5.57
C ASP A 403 -4.43 3.53 -5.12
N CYS A 404 -4.56 2.27 -5.56
CA CYS A 404 -5.60 1.37 -5.08
C CYS A 404 -5.38 0.92 -3.63
N GLY A 405 -4.17 1.04 -3.09
CA GLY A 405 -3.84 0.71 -1.70
C GLY A 405 -3.17 -0.64 -1.50
N THR A 406 -2.45 -1.16 -2.51
CA THR A 406 -1.53 -2.29 -2.30
C THR A 406 -0.48 -1.93 -1.24
N THR A 407 0.00 -2.93 -0.49
CA THR A 407 1.09 -2.76 0.51
C THR A 407 2.36 -3.52 0.13
N GLY A 408 2.26 -4.44 -0.84
CA GLY A 408 3.41 -5.13 -1.41
C GLY A 408 3.37 -5.23 -2.93
N LEU A 409 4.54 -5.40 -3.55
CA LEU A 409 4.67 -5.59 -5.00
C LEU A 409 5.53 -6.82 -5.30
N LYS A 410 5.12 -7.56 -6.34
CA LYS A 410 5.92 -8.57 -7.01
C LYS A 410 6.11 -8.16 -8.46
N LEU A 411 7.33 -7.71 -8.77
CA LEU A 411 7.73 -7.43 -10.14
C LEU A 411 8.23 -8.72 -10.79
N GLN A 412 7.66 -9.03 -11.94
CA GLN A 412 7.90 -10.24 -12.69
C GLN A 412 8.34 -9.88 -14.10
N LEU A 413 9.57 -10.24 -14.47
CA LEU A 413 9.97 -10.23 -15.88
C LEU A 413 9.05 -11.14 -16.69
N LEU A 414 8.58 -10.67 -17.86
CA LEU A 414 7.90 -11.51 -18.83
C LEU A 414 8.83 -12.65 -19.25
N HIS A 415 8.35 -13.87 -19.08
CA HIS A 415 9.00 -15.06 -19.63
C HIS A 415 8.10 -15.64 -20.72
N VAL A 416 8.69 -15.88 -21.89
CA VAL A 416 8.10 -16.67 -22.96
C VAL A 416 8.45 -18.12 -22.67
N LEU A 417 7.43 -18.94 -22.41
CA LEU A 417 7.59 -20.35 -22.09
C LEU A 417 7.06 -21.21 -23.24
N GLU A 418 7.70 -22.34 -23.49
CA GLU A 418 7.21 -23.35 -24.44
C GLU A 418 5.77 -23.74 -24.15
N GLN A 419 5.03 -24.12 -25.19
CA GLN A 419 3.64 -24.58 -25.10
C GLN A 419 2.68 -23.52 -24.54
N THR A 420 3.00 -22.24 -24.75
CA THR A 420 2.10 -21.11 -24.49
C THR A 420 1.74 -20.41 -25.79
N ASP A 421 0.54 -19.82 -25.86
CA ASP A 421 0.15 -18.99 -27.00
C ASP A 421 1.11 -17.78 -27.16
N LEU A 422 1.73 -17.32 -26.09
CA LEU A 422 2.71 -16.23 -26.14
C LEU A 422 3.98 -16.66 -26.89
N ALA A 423 4.37 -17.94 -26.78
CA ALA A 423 5.49 -18.48 -27.55
C ALA A 423 5.20 -18.47 -29.05
N ALA A 424 3.97 -18.84 -29.45
CA ALA A 424 3.56 -18.77 -30.85
C ALA A 424 3.64 -17.33 -31.39
N ASP A 425 3.17 -16.35 -30.61
CA ASP A 425 3.27 -14.93 -30.99
C ASP A 425 4.74 -14.45 -31.07
N TYR A 426 5.58 -14.89 -30.14
CA TYR A 426 7.02 -14.57 -30.15
C TYR A 426 7.73 -15.18 -31.38
N GLU A 427 7.45 -16.45 -31.69
CA GLU A 427 8.00 -17.15 -32.87
C GLU A 427 7.55 -16.52 -34.19
N ALA A 428 6.34 -15.96 -34.22
CA ALA A 428 5.83 -15.21 -35.37
C ALA A 428 6.44 -13.79 -35.49
N GLY A 429 7.25 -13.36 -34.53
CA GLY A 429 7.86 -12.02 -34.50
C GLY A 429 6.90 -10.90 -34.12
N ALA A 430 5.82 -11.21 -33.38
CA ALA A 430 4.81 -10.22 -33.00
C ALA A 430 5.32 -9.19 -31.96
N PHE A 431 6.37 -9.52 -31.20
CA PHE A 431 6.98 -8.63 -30.21
C PHE A 431 8.41 -9.05 -29.87
N GLU A 432 9.16 -8.17 -29.21
CA GLU A 432 10.50 -8.42 -28.69
C GLU A 432 10.50 -8.48 -27.15
N VAL A 433 11.37 -9.31 -26.59
CA VAL A 433 11.58 -9.38 -25.13
C VAL A 433 12.65 -8.37 -24.69
N LEU A 434 12.56 -7.91 -23.44
CA LEU A 434 13.53 -6.96 -22.88
C LEU A 434 14.95 -7.55 -22.84
N ALA A 435 15.92 -6.73 -23.25
CA ALA A 435 17.31 -6.98 -22.92
C ALA A 435 17.55 -6.82 -21.40
N LEU A 436 18.61 -7.45 -20.87
CA LEU A 436 18.95 -7.37 -19.45
C LEU A 436 19.11 -5.90 -19.00
N GLU A 437 19.82 -5.09 -19.76
CA GLU A 437 20.10 -3.70 -19.40
C GLU A 437 18.81 -2.85 -19.34
N GLU A 438 17.91 -3.04 -20.32
CA GLU A 438 16.60 -2.40 -20.35
C GLU A 438 15.74 -2.81 -19.16
N TYR A 439 15.72 -4.11 -18.82
CA TYR A 439 15.00 -4.61 -17.66
C TYR A 439 15.50 -3.97 -16.36
N LEU A 440 16.82 -3.91 -16.19
CA LEU A 440 17.44 -3.30 -15.01
C LEU A 440 17.10 -1.81 -14.90
N GLU A 441 17.10 -1.06 -16.00
CA GLU A 441 16.68 0.34 -16.03
C GLU A 441 15.21 0.51 -15.62
N ILE A 442 14.33 -0.33 -16.17
CA ILE A 442 12.90 -0.29 -15.83
C ILE A 442 12.71 -0.57 -14.35
N VAL A 443 13.40 -1.58 -13.79
CA VAL A 443 13.32 -1.91 -12.36
C VAL A 443 13.81 -0.75 -11.48
N GLU A 444 14.87 -0.04 -11.87
CA GLU A 444 15.29 1.17 -11.16
C GLU A 444 14.22 2.27 -11.19
N ASP A 445 13.63 2.52 -12.35
CA ASP A 445 12.56 3.50 -12.51
C ASP A 445 11.34 3.11 -11.65
N CYS A 446 11.01 1.81 -11.61
CA CYS A 446 9.98 1.26 -10.73
C CYS A 446 10.30 1.56 -9.26
N ILE A 447 11.50 1.25 -8.79
CA ILE A 447 11.91 1.48 -7.39
C ILE A 447 11.84 2.96 -7.02
N ARG A 448 12.14 3.88 -7.95
CA ARG A 448 12.06 5.33 -7.69
C ARG A 448 10.63 5.83 -7.49
N VAL A 449 9.64 5.21 -8.15
CA VAL A 449 8.23 5.62 -8.03
C VAL A 449 7.47 4.87 -6.94
N ILE A 450 7.95 3.68 -6.54
CA ILE A 450 7.35 2.89 -5.47
C ILE A 450 7.52 3.64 -4.13
N PRO A 451 6.42 3.92 -3.41
CA PRO A 451 6.51 4.54 -2.08
C PRO A 451 7.37 3.68 -1.12
N PRO A 452 8.20 4.26 -0.24
CA PRO A 452 9.12 3.50 0.63
C PRO A 452 8.45 2.58 1.65
N ASP A 453 7.14 2.76 1.87
CA ASP A 453 6.31 1.95 2.75
C ASP A 453 5.64 0.77 2.02
N ILE A 454 5.98 0.53 0.75
CA ILE A 454 5.58 -0.67 -0.01
C ILE A 454 6.69 -1.71 0.05
N VAL A 455 6.31 -2.93 0.44
CA VAL A 455 7.24 -4.07 0.52
C VAL A 455 7.43 -4.68 -0.87
N ILE A 456 8.66 -4.75 -1.36
CA ILE A 456 8.98 -5.49 -2.58
C ILE A 456 9.24 -6.95 -2.23
N HIS A 457 8.28 -7.80 -2.60
CA HIS A 457 8.30 -9.25 -2.39
C HIS A 457 9.20 -9.97 -3.37
N ARG A 458 9.40 -9.37 -4.56
CA ARG A 458 10.21 -9.90 -5.65
C ARG A 458 10.51 -8.80 -6.67
N LEU A 459 11.75 -8.74 -7.15
CA LEU A 459 12.17 -7.85 -8.23
C LEU A 459 12.26 -8.54 -9.60
N THR A 460 12.43 -9.86 -9.64
CA THR A 460 12.37 -10.68 -10.86
C THR A 460 11.94 -12.09 -10.51
N GLY A 461 11.22 -12.75 -11.41
CA GLY A 461 10.88 -14.15 -11.27
C GLY A 461 11.94 -15.10 -11.80
N ASP A 462 11.69 -16.37 -11.59
CA ASP A 462 12.53 -17.46 -12.06
C ASP A 462 11.96 -17.97 -13.39
N GLY A 463 12.72 -17.85 -14.48
CA GLY A 463 12.41 -18.56 -15.71
C GLY A 463 12.70 -20.05 -15.50
N ASN A 464 11.70 -20.92 -15.71
CA ASN A 464 11.93 -22.35 -15.65
C ASN A 464 12.88 -22.73 -16.80
N LYS A 465 14.16 -22.99 -16.49
CA LYS A 465 15.21 -23.26 -17.49
C LYS A 465 14.83 -24.31 -18.52
N LYS A 466 13.97 -25.27 -18.15
CA LYS A 466 13.56 -26.35 -19.05
C LYS A 466 12.57 -25.92 -20.13
N HIS A 467 11.78 -24.88 -19.86
CA HIS A 467 10.69 -24.44 -20.75
C HIS A 467 10.86 -22.99 -21.19
N LEU A 468 11.94 -22.31 -20.79
CA LEU A 468 12.16 -20.91 -21.09
C LEU A 468 12.66 -20.74 -22.53
N ILE A 469 11.89 -20.06 -23.37
CA ILE A 469 12.28 -19.64 -24.72
C ILE A 469 13.01 -18.30 -24.65
N ALA A 470 12.45 -17.32 -23.95
CA ALA A 470 12.99 -15.96 -23.88
C ALA A 470 12.52 -15.18 -22.64
N PRO A 471 13.30 -14.18 -22.15
CA PRO A 471 14.69 -13.95 -22.51
C PRO A 471 15.64 -14.93 -21.80
N LEU A 472 16.57 -15.53 -22.54
CA LEU A 472 17.46 -16.59 -22.02
C LEU A 472 18.42 -16.11 -20.92
N TRP A 473 18.74 -14.81 -20.88
CA TRP A 473 19.59 -14.25 -19.84
C TRP A 473 18.98 -14.39 -18.43
N SER A 474 17.64 -14.50 -18.32
CA SER A 474 16.97 -14.63 -17.03
C SER A 474 17.14 -16.00 -16.37
N ALA A 475 17.60 -17.00 -17.13
CA ALA A 475 17.95 -18.31 -16.60
C ALA A 475 19.08 -18.25 -15.57
N ASP A 476 20.00 -17.28 -15.68
CA ASP A 476 21.06 -17.05 -14.67
C ASP A 476 20.60 -16.07 -13.59
N LYS A 477 19.71 -16.56 -12.72
CA LYS A 477 19.17 -15.80 -11.58
C LYS A 477 20.25 -15.14 -10.73
N LYS A 478 21.36 -15.83 -10.47
CA LYS A 478 22.42 -15.32 -9.60
C LYS A 478 23.07 -14.09 -10.23
N ARG A 479 23.38 -14.17 -11.53
CA ARG A 479 23.89 -13.01 -12.29
C ARG A 479 22.91 -11.85 -12.26
N VAL A 480 21.63 -12.08 -12.59
CA VAL A 480 20.61 -11.01 -12.63
C VAL A 480 20.46 -10.31 -11.27
N ILE A 481 20.36 -11.07 -10.18
CA ILE A 481 20.22 -10.49 -8.83
C ILE A 481 21.47 -9.72 -8.42
N ASN A 482 22.66 -10.24 -8.73
CA ASN A 482 23.92 -9.56 -8.41
C ASN A 482 24.06 -8.25 -9.17
N GLU A 483 23.75 -8.25 -10.47
CA GLU A 483 23.82 -7.07 -11.32
C GLU A 483 22.84 -6.00 -10.82
N MET A 484 21.60 -6.40 -10.57
CA MET A 484 20.57 -5.52 -9.99
C MET A 484 20.99 -4.95 -8.64
N SER A 485 21.55 -5.78 -7.76
CA SER A 485 22.03 -5.34 -6.45
C SER A 485 23.19 -4.33 -6.56
N ARG A 486 24.13 -4.58 -7.47
CA ARG A 486 25.26 -3.67 -7.75
C ARG A 486 24.74 -2.32 -8.24
N ARG A 487 23.82 -2.33 -9.21
CA ARG A 487 23.25 -1.14 -9.82
C ARG A 487 22.48 -0.29 -8.80
N LEU A 488 21.59 -0.94 -8.03
CA LEU A 488 20.77 -0.29 -7.02
C LEU A 488 21.59 0.28 -5.84
N LYS A 489 22.66 -0.40 -5.41
CA LYS A 489 23.56 0.14 -4.38
C LYS A 489 24.35 1.34 -4.89
N ASN A 490 24.93 1.25 -6.08
CA ASN A 490 25.73 2.32 -6.67
C ASN A 490 24.90 3.58 -6.94
N GLY A 491 23.65 3.43 -7.42
CA GLY A 491 22.74 4.55 -7.66
C GLY A 491 22.17 5.19 -6.38
N TYR A 492 22.12 4.44 -5.27
CA TYR A 492 21.61 4.93 -3.97
C TYR A 492 22.68 5.69 -3.17
N HIS A 493 23.93 5.22 -3.16
CA HIS A 493 25.01 5.86 -2.42
C HIS A 493 25.57 7.12 -3.09
N THR A 494 25.38 7.29 -4.40
CA THR A 494 25.81 8.49 -5.14
C THR A 494 24.85 9.67 -5.02
N LYS A 495 23.66 9.48 -4.41
CA LYS A 495 22.60 10.49 -4.26
C LYS A 495 22.33 10.92 -2.81
N LYS A 496 23.17 10.51 -1.86
CA LYS A 496 23.10 10.97 -0.46
C LYS A 496 23.84 12.28 -0.25
#